data_AF-X0VIA5-F1
#
_entry.id   AF-X0VIA5-F1
#
_cell.length_a   1.000
_cell.length_b   1.000
_cell.length_c   1.000
_cell.angle_alpha   90.00
_cell.angle_beta   90.00
_cell.angle_gamma   90.00
#
_symmetry.space_group_name_H-M   'P 1'
#
loop_
_entity.id
_entity.type
_entity.pdbx_description
1 polymer ?
#
loop_
_entity_poly.entity_id
_entity_poly.type
_entity_poly.pdbx_seq_one_letter_code
_entity_poly.pdbx_strand_id
1 'polypeptide(L)'
;MDMIGAILLAVIGVVIGFLLGALVFTLRRESSPQPDSQKSVLSDSQEDLRIWREGKDEQLVIEMEGATYRRESDLDSEQSRRLTRLINELRTFMGVLSTTPVQKPGAKTDSLPPVQAPAAQTDSLKPVVIQTAADENRTSRNPFQIFARSLRPLEKSGVDEPDKSIVAQIDEILQTNLETTPLVDQGIRLIEGPDQGMVIEVGLSRYTDIDEVPDAEIRGLIRQAVSEWESRAAE
;
A
#
# COMPACT_ATOMS: atom_id res chain seq x y z
N MET A 1 10.95 -66.03 -7.15
CA MET A 1 10.40 -64.83 -7.78
C MET A 1 11.41 -64.33 -8.78
N ASP A 2 11.02 -64.28 -10.05
CA ASP A 2 11.89 -63.81 -11.12
C ASP A 2 12.08 -62.30 -11.05
N MET A 3 13.28 -61.83 -11.40
CA MET A 3 13.65 -60.42 -11.33
C MET A 3 12.67 -59.52 -12.10
N ILE A 4 12.18 -60.01 -13.25
CA ILE A 4 11.16 -59.35 -14.07
C ILE A 4 9.83 -59.18 -13.32
N GLY A 5 9.40 -60.20 -12.56
CA GLY A 5 8.17 -60.14 -11.76
C GLY A 5 8.27 -59.16 -10.59
N ALA A 6 9.44 -59.07 -9.94
CA ALA A 6 9.69 -58.09 -8.90
C ALA A 6 9.66 -56.64 -9.43
N ILE A 7 10.27 -56.39 -10.59
CA ILE A 7 10.24 -55.08 -11.26
C ILE A 7 8.81 -54.71 -11.66
N LEU A 8 8.05 -55.64 -12.24
CA LEU A 8 6.68 -55.39 -12.71
C LEU A 8 5.74 -55.05 -11.53
N LEU A 9 5.88 -55.73 -10.39
CA LEU A 9 5.12 -55.44 -9.17
C LEU A 9 5.48 -54.04 -8.61
N ALA A 10 6.76 -53.67 -8.61
CA ALA A 10 7.20 -52.35 -8.17
C ALA A 10 6.63 -51.22 -9.04
N VAL A 11 6.62 -51.38 -10.37
CA VAL A 11 6.02 -50.40 -11.30
C VAL A 11 4.52 -50.26 -11.07
N ILE A 12 3.79 -51.36 -10.86
CA ILE A 12 2.36 -51.31 -10.50
C ILE A 12 2.14 -50.53 -9.20
N GLY A 13 2.98 -50.76 -8.18
CA GLY A 13 2.91 -50.02 -6.91
C GLY A 13 3.08 -48.52 -7.08
N VAL A 14 4.05 -48.09 -7.90
CA VAL A 14 4.27 -46.66 -8.20
C VAL A 14 3.10 -46.05 -8.98
N VAL A 15 2.56 -46.76 -9.98
CA VAL A 15 1.41 -46.27 -10.76
C VAL A 15 0.15 -46.15 -9.90
N ILE A 16 -0.15 -47.14 -9.05
CA ILE A 16 -1.29 -47.07 -8.12
C ILE A 16 -1.09 -45.94 -7.09
N GLY A 17 0.12 -45.81 -6.53
CA GLY A 17 0.46 -44.72 -5.61
C GLY A 17 0.31 -43.33 -6.25
N PHE A 18 0.73 -43.18 -7.51
CA PHE A 18 0.55 -41.94 -8.27
C PHE A 18 -0.92 -41.65 -8.57
N LEU A 19 -1.72 -42.65 -8.97
CA LEU A 19 -3.15 -42.48 -9.25
C LEU A 19 -3.95 -42.12 -7.98
N LEU A 20 -3.67 -42.79 -6.85
CA LEU A 20 -4.27 -42.45 -5.55
C LEU A 20 -3.83 -41.06 -5.06
N GLY A 21 -2.54 -40.73 -5.20
CA GLY A 21 -2.00 -39.42 -4.84
C GLY A 21 -2.61 -38.29 -5.70
N ALA A 22 -2.75 -38.50 -7.01
CA ALA A 22 -3.39 -37.56 -7.92
C ALA A 22 -4.88 -37.39 -7.61
N LEU A 23 -5.61 -38.47 -7.29
CA LEU A 23 -7.02 -38.42 -6.91
C LEU A 23 -7.24 -37.66 -5.59
N VAL A 24 -6.41 -37.93 -4.57
CA VAL A 24 -6.45 -37.17 -3.31
C VAL A 24 -6.06 -35.70 -3.54
N PHE A 25 -5.12 -35.43 -4.44
CA PHE A 25 -4.74 -34.06 -4.81
C PHE A 25 -5.86 -33.31 -5.55
N THR A 26 -6.63 -33.96 -6.44
CA THR A 26 -7.78 -33.31 -7.08
C THR A 26 -8.89 -33.03 -6.08
N LEU A 27 -9.28 -33.99 -5.24
CA LEU A 27 -10.29 -33.77 -4.19
C LEU A 27 -9.88 -32.69 -3.18
N ARG A 28 -8.57 -32.54 -2.90
CA ARG A 28 -8.06 -31.49 -1.99
C ARG A 28 -7.91 -30.11 -2.65
N ARG A 29 -8.08 -30.01 -3.97
CA ARG A 29 -7.92 -28.76 -4.73
C ARG A 29 -9.23 -28.00 -4.96
N GLU A 30 -10.37 -28.63 -4.71
CA GLU A 30 -11.71 -28.03 -4.80
C GLU A 30 -12.17 -27.38 -3.47
N SER A 31 -11.26 -27.16 -2.52
CA SER A 31 -11.58 -26.61 -1.19
C SER A 31 -10.63 -25.49 -0.74
N SER A 32 -10.29 -24.58 -1.66
CA SER A 32 -10.03 -23.20 -1.27
C SER A 32 -11.34 -22.60 -0.75
N PRO A 33 -11.44 -22.09 0.49
CA PRO A 33 -12.68 -21.49 0.99
C PRO A 33 -12.93 -20.15 0.30
N GLN A 34 -13.67 -20.16 -0.80
CA GLN A 34 -14.29 -18.95 -1.33
C GLN A 34 -15.39 -18.52 -0.34
N PRO A 35 -15.40 -17.27 0.17
CA PRO A 35 -16.42 -16.82 1.11
C PRO A 35 -17.73 -16.50 0.37
N ASP A 36 -18.43 -17.53 -0.08
CA ASP A 36 -19.68 -17.43 -0.87
C ASP A 36 -20.88 -16.83 -0.11
N SER A 37 -20.69 -16.41 1.14
CA SER A 37 -21.73 -15.85 2.02
C SER A 37 -22.05 -14.36 1.79
N GLN A 38 -21.32 -13.64 0.93
CA GLN A 38 -21.54 -12.19 0.71
C GLN A 38 -22.14 -11.83 -0.67
N LYS A 39 -22.54 -12.83 -1.48
CA LYS A 39 -22.96 -12.59 -2.88
C LYS A 39 -24.45 -12.27 -3.10
N SER A 40 -25.25 -12.16 -2.02
CA SER A 40 -26.72 -12.08 -2.10
C SER A 40 -27.35 -10.73 -1.69
N VAL A 41 -26.54 -9.67 -1.54
CA VAL A 41 -27.03 -8.31 -1.21
C VAL A 41 -26.83 -7.31 -2.37
N LEU A 42 -25.98 -7.66 -3.35
CA LEU A 42 -25.49 -6.77 -4.41
C LEU A 42 -26.10 -7.07 -5.80
N SER A 43 -27.24 -7.79 -5.86
CA SER A 43 -27.83 -8.26 -7.12
C SER A 43 -28.38 -7.15 -8.05
N ASP A 44 -28.44 -5.91 -7.56
CA ASP A 44 -28.80 -4.69 -8.30
C ASP A 44 -27.74 -3.59 -8.07
N SER A 45 -26.48 -4.00 -7.84
CA SER A 45 -25.37 -3.09 -7.53
C SER A 45 -24.26 -3.26 -8.56
N GLN A 46 -23.91 -2.17 -9.24
CA GLN A 46 -22.85 -2.16 -10.25
C GLN A 46 -21.47 -2.01 -9.58
N GLU A 47 -20.49 -2.81 -10.00
CA GLU A 47 -19.09 -2.63 -9.59
C GLU A 47 -18.48 -1.41 -10.31
N ASP A 48 -18.71 -0.22 -9.77
CA ASP A 48 -18.26 1.07 -10.35
C ASP A 48 -16.74 1.30 -10.29
N LEU A 49 -16.07 0.71 -9.29
CA LEU A 49 -14.66 0.95 -8.99
C LEU A 49 -14.06 -0.23 -8.23
N ARG A 50 -12.91 -0.71 -8.69
CA ARG A 50 -12.11 -1.71 -7.97
C ARG A 50 -10.69 -1.20 -7.77
N ILE A 51 -10.16 -1.39 -6.56
CA ILE A 51 -8.85 -0.85 -6.15
C ILE A 51 -7.95 -2.01 -5.76
N TRP A 52 -6.75 -2.05 -6.34
CA TRP A 52 -5.70 -3.01 -6.04
C TRP A 52 -4.43 -2.29 -5.56
N ARG A 53 -3.58 -2.99 -4.82
CA ARG A 53 -2.23 -2.54 -4.43
C ARG A 53 -1.20 -3.58 -4.86
N GLU A 54 -0.24 -3.19 -5.69
CA GLU A 54 0.78 -4.11 -6.19
C GLU A 54 1.96 -4.18 -5.20
N GLY A 55 2.09 -5.32 -4.50
CA GLY A 55 2.94 -5.50 -3.31
C GLY A 55 4.47 -5.55 -3.53
N LYS A 56 5.00 -4.75 -4.45
CA LYS A 56 6.44 -4.47 -4.60
C LYS A 56 6.76 -2.99 -4.57
N ASP A 57 5.96 -2.19 -5.26
CA ASP A 57 6.15 -0.75 -5.42
C ASP A 57 5.03 0.05 -4.73
N GLU A 58 4.20 -0.63 -3.92
CA GLU A 58 2.95 -0.15 -3.31
C GLU A 58 1.96 0.53 -4.26
N GLN A 59 2.16 0.37 -5.58
CA GLN A 59 1.41 1.11 -6.58
C GLN A 59 -0.08 0.80 -6.50
N LEU A 60 -0.87 1.86 -6.33
CA LEU A 60 -2.32 1.80 -6.45
C LEU A 60 -2.68 1.55 -7.92
N VAL A 61 -3.44 0.50 -8.18
CA VAL A 61 -3.99 0.20 -9.51
C VAL A 61 -5.50 0.29 -9.41
N ILE A 62 -6.07 1.20 -10.20
CA ILE A 62 -7.51 1.47 -10.23
C ILE A 62 -8.10 0.76 -11.44
N GLU A 63 -9.12 -0.06 -11.24
CA GLU A 63 -9.85 -0.73 -12.29
C GLU A 63 -11.26 -0.14 -12.39
N MET A 64 -11.62 0.34 -13.58
CA MET A 64 -12.95 0.86 -13.91
C MET A 64 -13.33 0.33 -15.29
N GLU A 65 -14.58 -0.10 -15.45
CA GLU A 65 -15.13 -0.62 -16.73
C GLU A 65 -14.30 -1.76 -17.38
N GLY A 66 -13.55 -2.52 -16.57
CA GLY A 66 -12.65 -3.59 -17.01
C GLY A 66 -11.29 -3.14 -17.53
N ALA A 67 -10.96 -1.84 -17.44
CA ALA A 67 -9.66 -1.28 -17.76
C ALA A 67 -8.88 -0.91 -16.49
N THR A 68 -7.58 -1.22 -16.45
CA THR A 68 -6.69 -0.96 -15.30
C THR A 68 -5.78 0.25 -15.54
N TYR A 69 -5.87 1.23 -14.66
CA TYR A 69 -5.14 2.50 -14.68
C TYR A 69 -4.12 2.56 -13.54
N ARG A 70 -2.92 3.06 -13.82
CA ARG A 70 -1.78 3.09 -12.87
C ARG A 70 -1.32 4.50 -12.50
N ARG A 71 -1.80 5.53 -13.21
CA ARG A 71 -1.49 6.95 -13.03
C ARG A 71 -2.70 7.77 -13.48
N GLU A 72 -2.86 8.98 -12.93
CA GLU A 72 -3.92 9.92 -13.36
C GLU A 72 -3.85 10.25 -14.86
N SER A 73 -2.62 10.33 -15.41
CA SER A 73 -2.35 10.57 -16.84
C SER A 73 -2.91 9.51 -17.79
N ASP A 74 -3.31 8.35 -17.26
CA ASP A 74 -3.78 7.22 -18.04
C ASP A 74 -5.32 7.21 -18.18
N LEU A 75 -6.02 8.08 -17.42
CA LEU A 75 -7.47 8.29 -17.51
C LEU A 75 -7.81 9.41 -18.51
N ASP A 76 -8.99 9.31 -19.13
CA ASP A 76 -9.57 10.40 -19.91
C ASP A 76 -10.38 11.41 -19.04
N SER A 77 -10.91 12.44 -19.71
CA SER A 77 -11.65 13.54 -19.07
C SER A 77 -13.03 13.16 -18.51
N GLU A 78 -13.60 12.01 -18.88
CA GLU A 78 -14.84 11.47 -18.32
C GLU A 78 -14.54 10.54 -17.15
N GLN A 79 -13.58 9.62 -17.32
CA GLN A 79 -13.17 8.68 -16.28
C GLN A 79 -12.58 9.41 -15.05
N SER A 80 -11.77 10.45 -15.27
CA SER A 80 -11.28 11.33 -14.20
C SER A 80 -12.44 12.01 -13.43
N ARG A 81 -13.50 12.45 -14.13
CA ARG A 81 -14.70 13.05 -13.48
C ARG A 81 -15.52 12.03 -12.71
N ARG A 82 -15.65 10.80 -13.21
CA ARG A 82 -16.32 9.69 -12.50
C ARG A 82 -15.57 9.32 -11.23
N LEU A 83 -14.26 9.10 -11.33
CA LEU A 83 -13.39 8.83 -10.19
C LEU A 83 -13.45 9.97 -9.16
N THR A 84 -13.42 11.23 -9.59
CA THR A 84 -13.58 12.40 -8.70
C THR A 84 -14.93 12.40 -7.98
N ARG A 85 -16.01 11.99 -8.65
CA ARG A 85 -17.35 11.86 -8.03
C ARG A 85 -17.34 10.77 -6.95
N LEU A 86 -16.89 9.57 -7.29
CA LEU A 86 -16.83 8.42 -6.38
C LEU A 86 -15.95 8.71 -5.14
N ILE A 87 -14.83 9.42 -5.31
CA ILE A 87 -13.98 9.86 -4.18
C ILE A 87 -14.73 10.84 -3.25
N ASN A 88 -15.53 11.75 -3.79
CA ASN A 88 -16.30 12.71 -2.98
C ASN A 88 -17.52 12.05 -2.29
N GLU A 89 -18.13 11.06 -2.93
CA GLU A 89 -19.17 10.22 -2.34
C GLU A 89 -18.59 9.37 -1.20
N LEU A 90 -17.42 8.73 -1.41
CA LEU A 90 -16.69 7.98 -0.39
C LEU A 90 -16.24 8.86 0.79
N ARG A 91 -15.71 10.06 0.54
CA ARG A 91 -15.39 11.04 1.61
C ARG A 91 -16.61 11.43 2.44
N THR A 92 -17.75 11.63 1.78
CA THR A 92 -19.02 11.95 2.45
C THR A 92 -19.53 10.75 3.26
N PHE A 93 -19.39 9.52 2.75
CA PHE A 93 -19.70 8.28 3.47
C PHE A 93 -18.83 8.09 4.72
N MET A 94 -17.53 8.41 4.64
CA MET A 94 -16.61 8.39 5.78
C MET A 94 -16.83 9.53 6.80
N GLY A 95 -17.85 10.38 6.61
CA GLY A 95 -18.12 11.53 7.49
C GLY A 95 -17.11 12.67 7.40
N VAL A 96 -16.14 12.60 6.48
CA VAL A 96 -15.07 13.60 6.30
C VAL A 96 -15.64 14.80 5.53
N LEU A 97 -16.40 15.61 6.27
CA LEU A 97 -17.00 16.92 5.95
C LEU A 97 -16.92 17.34 4.48
N SER A 98 -18.04 17.22 3.76
CA SER A 98 -18.19 17.62 2.36
C SER A 98 -17.82 19.09 2.14
N THR A 99 -16.60 19.34 1.65
CA THR A 99 -16.15 20.66 1.21
C THR A 99 -16.77 21.00 -0.14
N THR A 100 -18.05 21.38 -0.10
CA THR A 100 -18.81 21.86 -1.26
C THR A 100 -17.99 22.86 -2.06
N PRO A 101 -17.78 22.67 -3.38
CA PRO A 101 -17.04 23.63 -4.17
C PRO A 101 -17.69 25.01 -4.09
N VAL A 102 -16.97 26.00 -3.54
CA VAL A 102 -17.41 27.39 -3.52
C VAL A 102 -17.36 27.92 -4.95
N GLN A 103 -18.44 27.65 -5.68
CA GLN A 103 -18.67 28.10 -7.05
C GLN A 103 -18.74 29.63 -7.06
N LYS A 104 -17.59 30.26 -7.33
CA LYS A 104 -17.32 31.70 -7.15
C LYS A 104 -18.43 32.57 -7.80
N PRO A 105 -19.34 33.19 -7.02
CA PRO A 105 -20.48 33.87 -7.60
C PRO A 105 -20.09 35.20 -8.26
N GLY A 106 -20.37 35.32 -9.57
CA GLY A 106 -20.65 36.58 -10.25
C GLY A 106 -19.61 37.70 -10.15
N ALA A 107 -18.46 37.55 -10.83
CA ALA A 107 -17.77 38.72 -11.37
C ALA A 107 -18.62 39.30 -12.53
N LYS A 108 -19.52 40.23 -12.21
CA LYS A 108 -20.40 40.89 -13.21
C LYS A 108 -19.60 41.83 -14.11
N THR A 109 -19.92 41.81 -15.40
CA THR A 109 -19.41 42.73 -16.40
C THR A 109 -20.07 44.10 -16.28
N ASP A 110 -19.25 45.15 -16.09
CA ASP A 110 -19.46 46.56 -16.45
C ASP A 110 -18.19 47.31 -16.02
N SER A 111 -17.63 48.34 -16.68
CA SER A 111 -17.73 48.95 -18.02
C SER A 111 -16.65 50.08 -18.03
N LEU A 112 -15.98 50.62 -19.06
CA LEU A 112 -15.91 50.64 -20.54
C LEU A 112 -14.55 51.35 -20.89
N PRO A 113 -14.11 51.66 -22.14
CA PRO A 113 -14.25 51.07 -23.50
C PRO A 113 -12.81 50.80 -24.13
N PRO A 114 -12.56 50.68 -25.46
CA PRO A 114 -11.30 50.12 -25.98
C PRO A 114 -10.22 51.14 -26.42
N VAL A 115 -8.96 50.68 -26.47
CA VAL A 115 -7.88 51.28 -27.27
C VAL A 115 -7.51 50.30 -28.40
N GLN A 116 -7.47 50.77 -29.64
CA GLN A 116 -7.09 49.99 -30.82
C GLN A 116 -5.71 50.41 -31.37
N ALA A 117 -4.98 49.44 -31.92
CA ALA A 117 -3.93 49.62 -32.93
C ALA A 117 -2.63 50.36 -32.50
N PRO A 118 -1.51 50.23 -33.26
CA PRO A 118 -1.33 49.48 -34.51
C PRO A 118 -0.49 48.20 -34.37
N ALA A 119 -0.47 47.40 -35.44
CA ALA A 119 0.28 46.15 -35.54
C ALA A 119 1.69 46.34 -36.14
N ALA A 120 2.66 45.63 -35.55
CA ALA A 120 3.83 45.10 -36.23
C ALA A 120 3.90 43.61 -35.83
N GLN A 121 3.37 42.70 -36.65
CA GLN A 121 4.12 42.06 -37.75
C GLN A 121 5.42 41.40 -37.27
N THR A 122 5.30 40.11 -36.97
CA THR A 122 6.20 39.02 -37.40
C THR A 122 7.69 39.33 -37.46
N ASP A 123 8.47 38.76 -36.53
CA ASP A 123 9.84 38.35 -36.82
C ASP A 123 10.21 37.02 -36.14
N SER A 124 10.97 36.21 -36.88
CA SER A 124 11.85 35.12 -36.44
C SER A 124 11.34 34.13 -35.39
N LEU A 125 10.63 33.10 -35.85
CA LEU A 125 10.72 31.77 -35.24
C LEU A 125 12.20 31.32 -35.21
N LYS A 126 12.77 31.19 -34.02
CA LYS A 126 13.99 30.41 -33.77
C LYS A 126 13.69 29.34 -32.72
N PRO A 127 13.64 28.04 -33.09
CA PRO A 127 13.55 26.99 -32.10
C PRO A 127 14.86 26.96 -31.31
N VAL A 128 14.78 27.22 -30.00
CA VAL A 128 15.87 26.90 -29.08
C VAL A 128 15.94 25.38 -29.00
N VAL A 129 16.81 24.78 -29.81
CA VAL A 129 17.16 23.37 -29.69
C VAL A 129 17.92 23.21 -28.37
N ILE A 130 17.21 22.82 -27.31
CA ILE A 130 17.82 22.38 -26.06
C ILE A 130 18.55 21.09 -26.38
N GLN A 131 19.85 21.19 -26.65
CA GLN A 131 20.67 20.03 -26.96
C GLN A 131 20.82 19.17 -25.71
N THR A 132 20.49 17.89 -25.87
CA THR A 132 20.47 16.89 -24.82
C THR A 132 21.79 16.83 -24.05
N ALA A 133 21.78 17.25 -22.79
CA ALA A 133 22.84 16.94 -21.84
C ALA A 133 22.75 15.44 -21.46
N ALA A 134 23.14 14.57 -22.39
CA ALA A 134 23.26 13.14 -22.17
C ALA A 134 24.53 12.85 -21.36
N ASP A 135 24.46 13.01 -20.04
CA ASP A 135 25.48 12.51 -19.13
C ASP A 135 25.41 10.97 -19.10
N GLU A 136 26.08 10.34 -20.07
CA GLU A 136 26.06 8.88 -20.24
C GLU A 136 27.04 8.15 -19.31
N ASN A 137 27.07 8.52 -18.03
CA ASN A 137 27.64 7.65 -17.00
C ASN A 137 26.70 6.47 -16.68
N ARG A 138 26.37 5.68 -17.72
CA ARG A 138 25.73 4.38 -17.58
C ARG A 138 26.75 3.33 -17.13
N THR A 139 27.27 3.52 -15.92
CA THR A 139 28.00 2.47 -15.18
C THR A 139 27.13 1.22 -15.15
N SER A 140 27.52 0.20 -15.92
CA SER A 140 26.74 -1.01 -16.09
C SER A 140 26.73 -1.81 -14.79
N ARG A 141 25.60 -1.81 -14.09
CA ARG A 141 25.35 -2.62 -12.90
C ARG A 141 25.29 -4.09 -13.29
N ASN A 142 26.47 -4.69 -13.46
CA ASN A 142 26.66 -6.04 -13.94
C ASN A 142 26.02 -7.01 -12.93
N PRO A 143 24.92 -7.72 -13.28
CA PRO A 143 24.06 -8.38 -12.29
C PRO A 143 24.78 -9.47 -11.48
N PHE A 144 25.85 -10.04 -12.04
CA PHE A 144 26.74 -10.98 -11.36
C PHE A 144 27.42 -10.40 -10.11
N GLN A 145 27.59 -9.08 -9.98
CA GLN A 145 28.12 -8.47 -8.74
C GLN A 145 27.13 -8.57 -7.57
N ILE A 146 25.82 -8.64 -7.83
CA ILE A 146 24.80 -8.82 -6.78
C ILE A 146 24.99 -10.22 -6.14
N PHE A 147 25.20 -11.23 -6.97
CA PHE A 147 25.42 -12.61 -6.53
C PHE A 147 26.78 -12.83 -5.83
N ALA A 148 27.78 -11.99 -6.12
CA ALA A 148 29.06 -12.00 -5.40
C ALA A 148 28.96 -11.39 -3.98
N ARG A 149 27.89 -10.64 -3.67
CA ARG A 149 27.70 -10.00 -2.36
C ARG A 149 27.06 -10.93 -1.34
N SER A 150 26.21 -11.87 -1.77
CA SER A 150 25.54 -12.87 -0.91
C SER A 150 26.44 -14.04 -0.48
N LEU A 151 27.68 -14.12 -0.96
CA LEU A 151 28.66 -15.14 -0.57
C LEU A 151 29.75 -14.62 0.39
N ARG A 152 29.61 -13.39 0.90
CA ARG A 152 30.46 -12.88 1.98
C ARG A 152 29.93 -13.38 3.33
N PRO A 153 30.77 -13.98 4.21
CA PRO A 153 30.44 -14.12 5.62
C PRO A 153 30.05 -12.77 6.21
N LEU A 154 29.08 -12.74 7.14
CA LEU A 154 28.67 -11.51 7.82
C LEU A 154 29.71 -11.09 8.86
N GLU A 155 30.79 -10.46 8.40
CA GLU A 155 31.60 -9.62 9.29
C GLU A 155 30.75 -8.42 9.75
N LYS A 156 30.70 -8.23 11.08
CA LYS A 156 29.92 -7.18 11.74
C LYS A 156 30.25 -5.82 11.14
N SER A 157 29.33 -5.28 10.37
CA SER A 157 29.31 -3.88 9.99
C SER A 157 28.14 -3.24 10.72
N GLY A 158 28.42 -2.26 11.58
CA GLY A 158 27.38 -1.29 11.93
C GLY A 158 26.95 -0.61 10.63
N VAL A 159 25.66 -0.63 10.36
CA VAL A 159 25.03 0.14 9.29
C VAL A 159 24.08 1.09 10.00
N ASP A 160 24.20 2.37 9.69
CA ASP A 160 23.42 3.43 10.33
C ASP A 160 21.93 3.08 10.28
N GLU A 161 21.27 3.05 11.45
CA GLU A 161 19.82 2.86 11.50
C GLU A 161 19.17 4.03 10.75
N PRO A 162 18.23 3.80 9.81
CA PRO A 162 17.44 4.89 9.26
C PRO A 162 16.68 5.55 10.40
N ASP A 163 16.66 6.88 10.43
CA ASP A 163 16.12 7.68 11.54
C ASP A 163 14.75 7.13 11.99
N LYS A 164 14.71 6.49 13.17
CA LYS A 164 13.52 5.79 13.67
C LYS A 164 12.35 6.78 13.73
N SER A 165 11.24 6.45 13.07
CA SER A 165 10.01 7.26 13.16
C SER A 165 9.60 7.48 14.62
N ILE A 166 9.01 8.63 14.92
CA ILE A 166 8.53 8.98 16.27
C ILE A 166 7.65 7.85 16.84
N VAL A 167 6.78 7.26 16.02
CA VAL A 167 5.91 6.14 16.44
C VAL A 167 6.74 4.91 16.83
N ALA A 168 7.82 4.61 16.12
CA ALA A 168 8.73 3.51 16.44
C ALA A 168 9.61 3.79 17.67
N GLN A 169 9.99 5.05 17.93
CA GLN A 169 10.68 5.44 19.16
C GLN A 169 9.76 5.29 20.39
N ILE A 170 8.48 5.62 20.25
CA ILE A 170 7.48 5.44 21.30
C ILE A 170 7.16 3.94 21.49
N ASP A 171 7.10 3.14 20.41
CA ASP A 171 6.98 1.67 20.52
C ASP A 171 8.16 1.07 21.27
N GLU A 172 9.41 1.46 20.98
CA GLU A 172 10.61 0.95 21.69
C GLU A 172 10.54 1.19 23.21
N ILE A 173 10.02 2.36 23.62
CA ILE A 173 9.76 2.68 25.04
C ILE A 173 8.57 1.88 25.59
N LEU A 174 7.51 1.67 24.80
CA LEU A 174 6.36 0.86 25.22
C LEU A 174 6.72 -0.62 25.39
N GLN A 175 7.46 -1.22 24.45
CA GLN A 175 7.94 -2.61 24.55
C GLN A 175 8.81 -2.78 25.82
N THR A 176 9.72 -1.83 26.09
CA THR A 176 10.55 -1.82 27.31
C THR A 176 9.70 -1.77 28.58
N ASN A 177 8.65 -0.94 28.62
CA ASN A 177 7.73 -0.89 29.74
C ASN A 177 6.91 -2.20 29.86
N LEU A 178 6.44 -2.77 28.74
CA LEU A 178 5.65 -4.01 28.69
C LEU A 178 6.39 -5.24 29.21
N GLU A 179 7.72 -5.34 29.06
CA GLU A 179 8.53 -6.44 29.62
C GLU A 179 8.34 -6.63 31.14
N THR A 180 7.96 -5.56 31.86
CA THR A 180 7.73 -5.58 33.31
C THR A 180 6.30 -5.98 33.71
N THR A 181 5.41 -6.20 32.73
CA THR A 181 3.96 -6.36 32.91
C THR A 181 3.47 -7.74 32.46
N PRO A 182 2.31 -8.22 32.96
CA PRO A 182 1.66 -9.42 32.43
C PRO A 182 1.06 -9.24 31.02
N LEU A 183 1.16 -8.04 30.42
CA LEU A 183 0.57 -7.71 29.13
C LEU A 183 1.51 -7.97 27.93
N VAL A 184 2.77 -8.37 28.17
CA VAL A 184 3.77 -8.70 27.13
C VAL A 184 3.25 -9.73 26.12
N ASP A 185 2.50 -10.74 26.57
CA ASP A 185 1.92 -11.79 25.71
C ASP A 185 0.72 -11.32 24.87
N GLN A 186 0.18 -10.12 25.09
CA GLN A 186 -0.97 -9.61 24.33
C GLN A 186 -0.60 -9.01 22.97
N GLY A 187 0.69 -8.91 22.63
CA GLY A 187 1.13 -8.43 21.32
C GLY A 187 0.70 -6.98 21.06
N ILE A 188 0.90 -6.11 22.05
CA ILE A 188 0.62 -4.67 21.95
C ILE A 188 1.76 -3.99 21.20
N ARG A 189 1.45 -3.19 20.17
CA ARG A 189 2.44 -2.46 19.35
C ARG A 189 1.91 -1.12 18.88
N LEU A 190 2.81 -0.16 18.68
CA LEU A 190 2.56 1.07 17.95
C LEU A 190 3.21 1.00 16.57
N ILE A 191 2.44 1.25 15.51
CA ILE A 191 2.91 1.29 14.11
C ILE A 191 2.47 2.58 13.42
N GLU A 192 3.27 3.08 12.49
CA GLU A 192 2.90 4.25 11.68
C GLU A 192 1.88 3.85 10.60
N GLY A 193 0.79 4.62 10.51
CA GLY A 193 -0.26 4.44 9.51
C GLY A 193 0.13 5.00 8.13
N PRO A 194 -0.58 4.61 7.06
CA PRO A 194 -0.34 5.11 5.70
C PRO A 194 -0.67 6.61 5.51
N ASP A 195 -1.23 7.23 6.53
CA ASP A 195 -1.57 8.65 6.69
C ASP A 195 -0.59 9.40 7.62
N GLN A 196 0.49 8.74 8.06
CA GLN A 196 1.41 9.17 9.13
C GLN A 196 0.73 9.31 10.52
N GLY A 197 -0.44 8.69 10.69
CA GLY A 197 -1.08 8.53 12.00
C GLY A 197 -0.37 7.47 12.86
N MET A 198 -0.73 7.41 14.14
CA MET A 198 -0.36 6.31 15.02
C MET A 198 -1.47 5.26 15.00
N VAL A 199 -1.14 4.00 14.73
CA VAL A 199 -2.05 2.86 14.86
C VAL A 199 -1.58 1.98 16.00
N ILE A 200 -2.50 1.69 16.92
CA ILE A 200 -2.26 0.82 18.08
C ILE A 200 -2.76 -0.58 17.71
N GLU A 201 -1.85 -1.53 17.59
CA GLU A 201 -2.20 -2.96 17.50
C GLU A 201 -2.31 -3.57 18.90
N VAL A 202 -3.34 -4.37 19.13
CA VAL A 202 -3.48 -5.22 20.33
C VAL A 202 -3.83 -6.64 19.86
N GLY A 203 -2.81 -7.46 19.69
CA GLY A 203 -2.92 -8.85 19.23
C GLY A 203 -3.34 -8.98 17.78
N LEU A 204 -4.66 -8.89 17.52
CA LEU A 204 -5.27 -8.88 16.17
C LEU A 204 -6.19 -7.67 15.95
N SER A 205 -6.44 -6.86 16.98
CA SER A 205 -7.23 -5.63 16.90
C SER A 205 -6.35 -4.45 16.53
N ARG A 206 -6.93 -3.47 15.82
CA ARG A 206 -6.28 -2.19 15.49
C ARG A 206 -7.18 -1.04 15.91
N TYR A 207 -6.57 -0.02 16.51
CA TYR A 207 -7.22 1.20 16.98
C TYR A 207 -6.46 2.41 16.45
N THR A 208 -7.17 3.48 16.10
CA THR A 208 -6.57 4.71 15.56
C THR A 208 -6.46 5.80 16.63
N ASP A 209 -7.33 5.75 17.65
CA ASP A 209 -7.21 6.57 18.85
C ASP A 209 -6.83 5.70 20.06
N ILE A 210 -6.14 6.29 21.03
CA ILE A 210 -5.84 5.65 22.30
C ILE A 210 -7.10 5.38 23.12
N ASP A 211 -8.13 6.23 23.04
CA ASP A 211 -9.34 6.08 23.85
C ASP A 211 -10.30 5.00 23.31
N GLU A 212 -10.13 4.56 22.05
CA GLU A 212 -10.81 3.39 21.47
C GLU A 212 -10.37 2.06 22.08
N VAL A 213 -9.14 1.99 22.62
CA VAL A 213 -8.59 0.77 23.23
C VAL A 213 -9.44 0.40 24.46
N PRO A 214 -10.07 -0.79 24.52
CA PRO A 214 -11.00 -1.11 25.60
C PRO A 214 -10.35 -1.19 26.98
N ASP A 215 -9.09 -1.64 27.03
CA ASP A 215 -8.35 -1.88 28.26
C ASP A 215 -7.79 -0.56 28.84
N ALA A 216 -7.94 -0.36 30.16
CA ALA A 216 -7.46 0.84 30.84
C ALA A 216 -5.97 0.77 31.21
N GLU A 217 -5.42 -0.42 31.42
CA GLU A 217 -4.00 -0.64 31.72
C GLU A 217 -3.15 -0.43 30.46
N ILE A 218 -3.59 -0.97 29.32
CA ILE A 218 -2.94 -0.73 28.01
C ILE A 218 -2.91 0.77 27.68
N ARG A 219 -4.02 1.49 27.87
CA ARG A 219 -4.07 2.96 27.68
C ARG A 219 -3.14 3.70 28.64
N GLY A 220 -3.01 3.24 29.88
CA GLY A 220 -2.05 3.78 30.84
C GLY A 220 -0.61 3.66 30.37
N LEU A 221 -0.22 2.47 29.93
CA LEU A 221 1.14 2.17 29.45
C LEU A 221 1.50 2.95 28.18
N ILE A 222 0.58 3.09 27.22
CA ILE A 222 0.81 3.89 26.01
C ILE A 222 0.98 5.38 26.37
N ARG A 223 0.14 5.94 27.27
CA ARG A 223 0.30 7.33 27.74
C ARG A 223 1.62 7.54 28.49
N GLN A 224 2.07 6.55 29.27
CA GLN A 224 3.37 6.58 29.95
C GLN A 224 4.53 6.59 28.94
N ALA A 225 4.50 5.72 27.92
CA ALA A 225 5.53 5.66 26.89
C ALA A 225 5.64 6.97 26.07
N VAL A 226 4.50 7.59 25.74
CA VAL A 226 4.47 8.92 25.09
C VAL A 226 5.07 9.99 26.00
N SER A 227 4.67 10.06 27.27
CA SER A 227 5.19 11.08 28.21
C SER A 227 6.69 10.91 28.52
N GLU A 228 7.17 9.67 28.53
CA GLU A 228 8.59 9.36 28.64
C GLU A 228 9.37 9.75 27.37
N TRP A 229 8.80 9.52 26.18
CA TRP A 229 9.36 10.01 24.92
C TRP A 229 9.43 11.54 24.85
N GLU A 230 8.34 12.24 25.19
CA GLU A 230 8.29 13.71 25.25
C GLU A 230 9.35 14.27 26.20
N SER A 231 9.59 13.61 27.33
CA SER A 231 10.63 13.99 28.30
C SER A 231 12.03 13.85 27.70
N ARG A 232 12.31 12.74 27.01
CA ARG A 232 13.60 12.48 26.34
C ARG A 232 13.83 13.37 25.11
N ALA A 233 12.77 13.86 24.47
CA ALA A 233 12.83 14.76 23.32
C ALA A 233 13.00 16.25 23.70
N ALA A 234 13.05 16.56 25.00
CA ALA A 234 13.15 17.92 25.54
C ALA A 234 14.49 18.24 26.24
N GLU A 235 15.42 17.28 26.31
CA GLU A 235 16.80 17.46 26.81
C GLU A 235 17.82 17.76 25.69
#